data_AF-A0A183B3F7-F1
#
_entry.id   AF-A0A183B3F7-F1
#
_cell.length_a   1.000
_cell.length_b   1.000
_cell.length_c   1.000
_cell.angle_alpha   90.00
_cell.angle_beta   90.00
_cell.angle_gamma   90.00
#
_symmetry.space_group_name_H-M   'P 1'
#
loop_
_entity.id
_entity.type
_entity.pdbx_description
1 polymer ?
#
loop_
_entity_poly.entity_id
_entity_poly.type
_entity_poly.pdbx_seq_one_letter_code
_entity_poly.pdbx_strand_id
1 'polypeptide(L)'
;MTADRLDHLLTHAPLQSIILLEDIDAAVHNRERMPANPAYEGMPTLTLSGLLNALDGVTSTDGRIIFMTTNYVDRLDAALIRPGRVDMRVHIDHCNRFQLERMFSRFYPSSPTAPTISKVGPGDNFCGLGATDLSSPTDKSHPVPDDIHPLASQFAAQLEGVTVSSAQVQGYLLLYKDNPTGALHNVDLLKQGGTNGKLVRPEKQPLSIV
;
A
#
# COMPACT_ATOMS: atom_id res chain seq x y z
N MET A 1 -22.74 2.91 -7.43
CA MET A 1 -22.54 3.96 -6.39
C MET A 1 -22.75 5.30 -7.07
N THR A 2 -23.57 6.19 -6.51
CA THR A 2 -23.82 7.54 -7.07
C THR A 2 -22.93 8.57 -6.36
N ALA A 3 -22.77 9.77 -6.93
CA ALA A 3 -22.03 10.85 -6.29
C ALA A 3 -22.66 11.27 -4.95
N ASP A 4 -23.99 11.47 -4.92
CA ASP A 4 -24.71 11.87 -3.69
C ASP A 4 -24.61 10.81 -2.59
N ARG A 5 -24.59 9.52 -2.99
CA ARG A 5 -24.44 8.44 -2.04
C ARG A 5 -23.02 8.38 -1.48
N LEU A 6 -22.01 8.69 -2.28
CA LEU A 6 -20.63 8.80 -1.80
C LEU A 6 -20.48 9.96 -0.83
N ASP A 7 -20.97 11.15 -1.18
CA ASP A 7 -20.96 12.32 -0.31
C ASP A 7 -21.65 12.03 1.03
N HIS A 8 -22.82 11.39 1.00
CA HIS A 8 -23.51 10.95 2.21
C HIS A 8 -22.65 9.97 3.04
N LEU A 9 -21.93 9.04 2.42
CA LEU A 9 -21.11 8.06 3.16
C LEU A 9 -19.86 8.71 3.78
N LEU A 10 -19.22 9.65 3.09
CA LEU A 10 -18.07 10.39 3.62
C LEU A 10 -18.48 11.31 4.78
N THR A 11 -19.62 11.99 4.66
CA THR A 11 -20.16 12.87 5.71
C THR A 11 -20.63 12.11 6.95
N HIS A 12 -21.20 10.92 6.78
CA HIS A 12 -21.76 10.12 7.87
C HIS A 12 -20.81 9.04 8.41
N ALA A 13 -19.56 8.99 7.94
CA ALA A 13 -18.59 8.09 8.54
C ALA A 13 -18.45 8.40 10.06
N PRO A 14 -18.03 7.45 10.91
CA PRO A 14 -17.76 7.75 12.32
C PRO A 14 -16.62 8.75 12.50
N LEU A 15 -16.66 9.61 13.51
CA LEU A 15 -15.51 10.47 13.85
C LEU A 15 -14.28 9.62 14.19
N GLN A 16 -13.08 10.16 13.98
CA GLN A 16 -11.81 9.46 14.26
C GLN A 16 -11.68 8.14 13.48
N SER A 17 -12.20 8.11 12.26
CA SER A 17 -12.08 6.97 11.35
C SER A 17 -11.10 7.24 10.22
N ILE A 18 -10.54 6.15 9.71
CA ILE A 18 -9.77 6.14 8.48
C ILE A 18 -10.67 5.59 7.37
N ILE A 19 -10.82 6.36 6.29
CA ILE A 19 -11.56 5.96 5.09
C ILE A 19 -10.55 5.47 4.06
N LEU A 20 -10.78 4.29 3.50
CA LEU A 20 -9.94 3.71 2.45
C LEU A 20 -10.72 3.66 1.13
N LEU A 21 -10.18 4.30 0.09
CA LEU A 21 -10.68 4.22 -1.28
C LEU A 21 -9.70 3.39 -2.12
N GLU A 22 -10.07 2.17 -2.48
CA GLU A 22 -9.21 1.26 -3.24
C GLU A 22 -9.37 1.37 -4.76
N ASP A 23 -8.28 1.14 -5.49
CA ASP A 23 -8.22 1.07 -6.96
C ASP A 23 -8.94 2.25 -7.65
N ILE A 24 -8.67 3.48 -7.17
CA ILE A 24 -9.37 4.70 -7.61
C ILE A 24 -9.23 4.97 -9.12
N ASP A 25 -8.18 4.46 -9.76
CA ASP A 25 -7.98 4.54 -11.21
C ASP A 25 -9.04 3.78 -12.01
N ALA A 26 -9.57 2.67 -11.46
CA ALA A 26 -10.62 1.89 -12.10
C ALA A 26 -11.96 2.66 -12.11
N ALA A 27 -12.24 3.41 -11.05
CA ALA A 27 -13.45 4.22 -10.96
C ALA A 27 -13.47 5.37 -12.00
N VAL A 28 -12.30 5.90 -12.36
CA VAL A 28 -12.16 7.01 -13.31
C VAL A 28 -12.16 6.53 -14.76
N HIS A 29 -11.50 5.41 -15.07
CA HIS A 29 -11.25 4.96 -16.46
C HIS A 29 -12.33 4.05 -17.07
N ASN A 30 -13.20 3.44 -16.26
CA ASN A 30 -14.19 2.47 -16.77
C ASN A 30 -15.25 3.11 -17.71
N ARG A 31 -15.24 4.44 -17.88
CA ARG A 31 -16.20 5.17 -18.72
C ARG A 31 -15.79 5.30 -20.18
N GLU A 32 -14.49 5.38 -20.50
CA GLU A 32 -14.04 5.49 -21.91
C GLU A 32 -14.21 4.18 -22.68
N ARG A 33 -14.30 3.05 -21.97
CA ARG A 33 -14.32 1.70 -22.56
C ARG A 33 -15.70 1.04 -22.58
N MET A 34 -16.73 1.66 -22.00
CA MET A 34 -18.08 1.13 -22.14
C MET A 34 -18.69 1.63 -23.46
N PRO A 35 -18.93 0.75 -24.45
CA PRO A 35 -19.84 1.11 -25.54
C PRO A 35 -21.18 1.51 -24.91
N ALA A 36 -21.85 2.50 -25.47
CA ALA A 36 -23.17 2.95 -25.05
C ALA A 36 -24.14 1.75 -25.08
N ASN A 37 -24.24 1.05 -23.95
CA ASN A 37 -25.16 -0.04 -23.77
C ASN A 37 -26.43 0.59 -23.22
N PRO A 38 -27.55 0.59 -23.96
CA PRO A 38 -28.80 1.22 -23.52
C PRO A 38 -29.33 0.63 -22.20
N ALA A 39 -28.86 -0.55 -21.79
CA ALA A 39 -29.16 -1.15 -20.49
C ALA A 39 -28.50 -0.46 -19.27
N TYR A 40 -27.42 0.30 -19.49
CA TYR A 40 -26.73 1.10 -18.46
C TYR A 40 -26.96 2.61 -18.61
N GLU A 41 -27.71 3.01 -19.65
CA GLU A 41 -28.07 4.37 -19.95
C GLU A 41 -29.08 4.87 -18.90
N GLY A 42 -28.59 5.67 -17.94
CA GLY A 42 -29.40 6.19 -16.83
C GLY A 42 -29.13 5.53 -15.46
N MET A 43 -28.23 4.54 -15.36
CA MET A 43 -27.77 4.12 -14.03
C MET A 43 -26.87 5.21 -13.42
N PRO A 44 -27.15 5.68 -12.19
CA PRO A 44 -26.32 6.70 -11.57
C PRO A 44 -24.98 6.08 -11.16
N THR A 45 -23.95 6.41 -11.93
CA THR A 45 -22.56 5.99 -11.71
C THR A 45 -21.79 7.10 -11.02
N LEU A 46 -20.77 6.72 -10.27
CA LEU A 46 -19.86 7.66 -9.64
C LEU A 46 -19.04 8.30 -10.76
N THR A 47 -19.15 9.61 -10.91
CA THR A 47 -18.33 10.38 -11.85
C THR A 47 -17.08 10.88 -11.14
N LEU A 48 -16.00 11.13 -11.90
CA LEU A 48 -14.81 11.79 -11.37
C LEU A 48 -15.18 13.11 -10.68
N SER A 49 -15.98 13.96 -11.32
CA SER A 49 -16.48 15.20 -10.70
C SER A 49 -17.25 14.95 -9.40
N GLY A 50 -18.04 13.87 -9.34
CA GLY A 50 -18.73 13.46 -8.12
C GLY A 50 -17.79 13.05 -6.99
N LEU A 51 -16.72 12.32 -7.32
CA LEU A 51 -15.65 11.99 -6.35
C LEU A 51 -14.94 13.25 -5.86
N LEU A 52 -14.57 14.17 -6.77
CA LEU A 52 -13.88 15.42 -6.42
C LEU A 52 -14.75 16.30 -5.52
N ASN A 53 -16.04 16.40 -5.81
CA ASN A 53 -16.99 17.15 -5.00
C ASN A 53 -17.22 16.52 -3.62
N ALA A 54 -17.10 15.19 -3.51
CA ALA A 54 -17.26 14.51 -2.22
C ALA A 54 -16.00 14.65 -1.33
N LEU A 55 -14.81 14.79 -1.93
CA LEU A 55 -13.55 14.99 -1.20
C LEU A 55 -13.34 16.45 -0.74
N ASP A 56 -13.70 17.41 -1.58
CA ASP A 56 -13.38 18.85 -1.44
C ASP A 56 -14.65 19.72 -1.37
N GLY A 57 -15.81 19.08 -1.13
CA GLY A 57 -17.08 19.77 -1.03
C GLY A 57 -17.18 20.60 0.24
N VAL A 58 -18.05 21.61 0.22
CA VAL A 58 -18.39 22.46 1.39
C VAL A 58 -18.92 21.62 2.59
N THR A 59 -19.31 20.37 2.32
CA THR A 59 -19.77 19.36 3.29
C THR A 59 -18.67 18.43 3.82
N SER A 60 -17.41 18.55 3.39
CA SER A 60 -16.30 17.73 3.91
C SER A 60 -16.19 17.91 5.42
N THR A 61 -16.28 16.81 6.17
CA THR A 61 -16.32 16.84 7.64
C THR A 61 -14.93 16.62 8.22
N ASP A 62 -14.56 17.48 9.18
CA ASP A 62 -13.29 17.38 9.91
C ASP A 62 -13.17 16.09 10.72
N GLY A 63 -11.92 15.72 11.07
CA GLY A 63 -11.64 14.60 11.96
C GLY A 63 -11.60 13.22 11.29
N ARG A 64 -11.28 13.19 9.99
CA ARG A 64 -11.16 11.97 9.17
C ARG A 64 -9.86 11.99 8.38
N ILE A 65 -9.28 10.82 8.18
CA ILE A 65 -8.14 10.62 7.28
C ILE A 65 -8.61 9.74 6.13
N ILE A 66 -8.33 10.16 4.90
CA ILE A 66 -8.64 9.37 3.70
C ILE A 66 -7.32 8.83 3.14
N PHE A 67 -7.28 7.53 2.90
CA PHE A 67 -6.23 6.87 2.12
C PHE A 67 -6.82 6.45 0.78
N MET A 68 -6.13 6.75 -0.30
CA MET A 68 -6.46 6.25 -1.62
C MET A 68 -5.35 5.32 -2.10
N THR A 69 -5.71 4.24 -2.79
CA THR A 69 -4.74 3.35 -3.42
C THR A 69 -4.98 3.30 -4.92
N THR A 70 -3.89 3.34 -5.68
CA THR A 70 -3.92 3.14 -7.13
C THR A 70 -2.71 2.34 -7.57
N ASN A 71 -2.89 1.51 -8.60
CA ASN A 71 -1.75 0.89 -9.28
C ASN A 71 -1.23 1.80 -10.41
N TYR A 72 -2.01 2.77 -10.90
CA TYR A 72 -1.67 3.58 -12.07
C TYR A 72 -1.84 5.07 -11.78
N VAL A 73 -0.85 5.66 -11.09
CA VAL A 73 -0.92 7.07 -10.67
C VAL A 73 -0.99 8.04 -11.86
N ASP A 74 -0.39 7.68 -12.99
CA ASP A 74 -0.41 8.49 -14.23
C ASP A 74 -1.79 8.54 -14.89
N ARG A 75 -2.71 7.65 -14.46
CA ARG A 75 -4.11 7.66 -14.88
C ARG A 75 -4.98 8.54 -13.99
N LEU A 76 -4.45 9.13 -12.92
CA LEU A 76 -5.25 10.00 -12.08
C LEU A 76 -5.35 11.40 -12.71
N ASP A 77 -6.56 11.97 -12.66
CA ASP A 77 -6.77 13.35 -13.09
C ASP A 77 -5.95 14.30 -12.20
N ALA A 78 -5.27 15.26 -12.83
CA ALA A 78 -4.46 16.25 -12.15
C ALA A 78 -5.26 17.05 -11.09
N ALA A 79 -6.58 17.18 -11.25
CA ALA A 79 -7.47 17.81 -10.29
C ALA A 79 -7.71 16.97 -9.02
N LEU A 80 -7.55 15.64 -9.08
CA LEU A 80 -7.66 14.77 -7.89
C LEU A 80 -6.45 14.92 -6.98
N ILE A 81 -5.25 15.03 -7.57
CA ILE A 81 -3.97 15.05 -6.85
C ILE A 81 -3.50 16.46 -6.47
N ARG A 82 -4.37 17.48 -6.51
CA ARG A 82 -4.00 18.84 -6.11
C ARG A 82 -3.88 18.95 -4.59
N PRO A 83 -3.00 19.85 -4.09
CA PRO A 83 -2.96 20.20 -2.66
C PRO A 83 -4.36 20.59 -2.16
N GLY A 84 -4.73 20.14 -0.96
CA GLY A 84 -6.08 20.28 -0.40
C GLY A 84 -7.01 19.09 -0.66
N ARG A 85 -6.67 18.21 -1.61
CA ARG A 85 -7.32 16.89 -1.80
C ARG A 85 -6.37 15.74 -1.47
N VAL A 86 -5.13 15.91 -1.89
CA VAL A 86 -4.03 14.96 -1.68
C VAL A 86 -2.85 15.76 -1.16
N ASP A 87 -2.55 15.58 0.11
CA ASP A 87 -1.45 16.29 0.78
C ASP A 87 -0.18 15.44 0.87
N MET A 88 -0.31 14.11 0.79
CA MET A 88 0.81 13.18 0.88
C MET A 88 0.71 12.10 -0.20
N ARG A 89 1.83 11.77 -0.83
CA ARG A 89 1.93 10.69 -1.80
C ARG A 89 3.10 9.79 -1.44
N VAL A 90 2.84 8.49 -1.36
CA VAL A 90 3.84 7.48 -1.05
C VAL A 90 3.82 6.40 -2.12
N HIS A 91 4.98 6.19 -2.74
CA HIS A 91 5.16 5.12 -3.71
C HIS A 91 5.63 3.84 -3.01
N ILE A 92 4.91 2.75 -3.20
CA ILE A 92 5.23 1.41 -2.65
C ILE A 92 5.74 0.54 -3.80
N ASP A 93 7.07 0.48 -3.90
CA ASP A 93 7.74 -0.31 -4.92
C ASP A 93 7.96 -1.78 -4.49
N HIS A 94 8.55 -2.56 -5.40
CA HIS A 94 9.08 -3.90 -5.16
C HIS A 94 10.04 -3.93 -3.99
N CYS A 95 10.22 -5.12 -3.42
CA CYS A 95 11.06 -5.29 -2.24
C CYS A 95 12.50 -4.92 -2.52
N ASN A 96 13.03 -3.98 -1.74
CA ASN A 96 14.46 -3.73 -1.67
C ASN A 96 15.14 -4.78 -0.76
N ARG A 97 16.48 -4.82 -0.81
CA ARG A 97 17.29 -5.75 -0.02
C ARG A 97 16.94 -5.72 1.49
N PHE A 98 16.80 -4.53 2.05
CA PHE A 98 16.46 -4.35 3.47
C PHE A 98 15.09 -4.97 3.81
N GLN A 99 14.08 -4.76 2.96
CA GLN A 99 12.76 -5.35 3.11
C GLN A 99 12.81 -6.87 3.02
N LEU A 100 13.60 -7.44 2.10
CA LEU A 100 13.77 -8.90 1.99
C LEU A 100 14.40 -9.50 3.25
N GLU A 101 15.48 -8.90 3.76
CA GLU A 101 16.15 -9.34 4.98
C GLU A 101 15.20 -9.28 6.20
N ARG A 102 14.42 -8.20 6.29
CA ARG A 102 13.46 -7.99 7.37
C ARG A 102 12.25 -8.92 7.28
N MET A 103 11.72 -9.15 6.08
CA MET A 103 10.65 -10.13 5.86
C MET A 103 11.10 -11.53 6.25
N PHE A 104 12.31 -11.94 5.82
CA PHE A 104 12.88 -13.23 6.18
C PHE A 104 13.04 -13.38 7.70
N SER A 105 13.63 -12.38 8.36
CA SER A 105 13.87 -12.41 9.81
C SER A 105 12.57 -12.37 10.63
N ARG A 106 11.55 -11.67 10.13
CA ARG A 106 10.23 -11.65 10.77
C ARG A 106 9.50 -12.98 10.65
N PHE A 107 9.73 -13.68 9.54
CA PHE A 107 9.10 -14.96 9.26
C PHE A 107 9.82 -16.12 9.96
N TYR A 108 11.15 -16.04 10.08
CA TYR A 108 12.00 -16.98 10.81
C TYR A 108 12.77 -16.26 11.92
N PRO A 109 12.19 -16.07 13.11
CA PRO A 109 12.89 -15.44 14.21
C PRO A 109 14.03 -16.36 14.73
N SER A 110 15.25 -15.81 14.84
CA SER A 110 16.48 -16.55 15.25
C SER A 110 16.44 -17.04 16.69
N SER A 111 15.61 -16.41 17.51
CA SER A 111 15.31 -16.80 18.87
C SER A 111 13.79 -16.66 19.05
N PRO A 112 13.14 -17.47 19.90
CA PRO A 112 11.76 -17.23 20.29
C PRO A 112 11.72 -15.99 21.19
N THR A 113 11.93 -14.80 20.63
CA THR A 113 11.63 -13.54 21.29
C THR A 113 10.13 -13.52 21.54
N ALA A 114 9.75 -13.62 22.81
CA ALA A 114 8.39 -13.30 23.25
C ALA A 114 7.97 -11.96 22.62
N PRO A 115 6.72 -11.81 22.16
CA PRO A 115 6.28 -10.59 21.49
C PRO A 115 6.52 -9.41 22.43
N THR A 116 7.55 -8.62 22.13
CA THR A 116 7.83 -7.39 22.86
C THR A 116 6.83 -6.37 22.35
N ILE A 117 5.64 -6.37 22.97
CA ILE A 117 4.82 -5.17 23.00
C ILE A 117 5.65 -4.20 23.83
N SER A 118 6.41 -3.32 23.16
CA SER A 118 6.99 -2.16 23.81
C SER A 118 5.84 -1.45 24.51
N LYS A 119 5.80 -1.52 25.85
CA LYS A 119 4.89 -0.74 26.66
C LYS A 119 5.18 0.73 26.34
N VAL A 120 4.34 1.35 25.51
CA VAL A 120 4.26 2.81 25.49
C VAL A 120 3.71 3.19 26.86
N GLY A 121 4.58 3.69 27.72
CA GLY A 121 4.19 4.24 29.01
C GLY A 121 3.25 5.43 28.81
N PRO A 122 2.23 5.62 29.66
CA PRO A 122 1.40 6.80 29.60
C PRO A 122 2.22 7.99 30.11
N GLY A 123 2.86 8.77 29.23
CA GLY A 123 3.66 9.91 29.69
C GLY A 123 4.33 10.81 28.65
N ASP A 124 4.58 10.37 27.42
CA ASP A 124 5.44 11.17 26.54
C ASP A 124 4.61 12.09 25.63
N ASN A 125 4.69 13.37 25.99
CA ASN A 125 3.99 14.52 25.45
C ASN A 125 4.13 14.66 23.93
N PHE A 126 2.98 14.62 23.24
CA PHE A 126 2.84 15.06 21.85
C PHE A 126 3.03 16.58 21.78
N CYS A 127 4.18 17.04 21.30
CA CYS A 127 4.41 18.46 21.04
C CYS A 127 5.25 18.64 19.76
N GLY A 128 4.73 19.46 18.84
CA GLY A 128 5.54 20.18 17.86
C GLY A 128 5.39 19.76 16.41
N LEU A 129 4.28 20.13 15.78
CA LEU A 129 4.23 20.37 14.33
C LEU A 129 5.11 21.60 14.02
N GLY A 130 6.29 21.38 13.46
CA GLY A 130 7.14 22.39 12.86
C GLY A 130 7.50 21.96 11.45
N ALA A 131 6.99 22.69 10.45
CA ALA A 131 7.30 22.48 9.05
C ALA A 131 8.80 22.69 8.78
N THR A 132 9.44 21.79 8.04
CA THR A 132 10.46 22.10 7.02
C THR A 132 10.91 20.84 6.28
N ASP A 133 10.86 20.95 4.95
CA ASP A 133 11.74 20.37 3.93
C ASP A 133 12.01 18.85 3.90
N LEU A 134 11.44 18.15 2.90
CA LEU A 134 11.73 16.74 2.59
C LEU A 134 12.66 16.64 1.36
N SER A 135 13.90 17.04 1.55
CA SER A 135 15.02 16.38 0.88
C SER A 135 15.28 15.02 1.55
N SER A 136 15.12 13.93 0.78
CA SER A 136 15.60 12.55 1.03
C SER A 136 15.37 11.94 2.44
N PRO A 137 14.51 10.91 2.58
CA PRO A 137 14.37 10.20 3.85
C PRO A 137 15.51 9.18 4.03
N THR A 138 16.63 9.61 4.59
CA THR A 138 17.48 8.73 5.40
C THR A 138 16.95 8.74 6.83
N ASP A 139 15.89 7.99 7.10
CA ASP A 139 15.29 7.93 8.43
C ASP A 139 16.01 6.91 9.33
N LYS A 140 16.78 7.44 10.29
CA LYS A 140 17.41 6.72 11.40
C LYS A 140 16.64 6.94 12.71
N SER A 141 15.34 6.61 12.80
CA SER A 141 14.61 6.81 14.06
C SER A 141 13.54 5.77 14.44
N HIS A 142 13.60 4.54 13.90
CA HIS A 142 12.88 3.41 14.48
C HIS A 142 13.83 2.45 15.22
N PRO A 143 13.58 2.12 16.50
CA PRO A 143 14.23 0.97 17.13
C PRO A 143 13.65 -0.29 16.50
N VAL A 144 14.30 -0.75 15.43
CA VAL A 144 14.00 -2.02 14.77
C VAL A 144 14.62 -3.12 15.66
N PRO A 145 13.92 -4.21 15.99
CA PRO A 145 14.52 -5.31 16.75
C PRO A 145 15.79 -5.80 16.05
N ASP A 146 16.92 -5.78 16.77
CA ASP A 146 18.28 -5.94 16.24
C ASP A 146 18.62 -7.35 15.73
N ASP A 147 17.76 -8.34 15.99
CA ASP A 147 18.07 -9.74 15.67
C ASP A 147 17.71 -10.07 14.21
N ILE A 148 18.56 -9.63 13.28
CA ILE A 148 18.50 -10.09 11.89
C ILE A 148 18.85 -11.59 11.84
N HIS A 149 18.04 -12.37 11.12
CA HIS A 149 18.30 -13.79 10.98
C HIS A 149 19.60 -14.04 10.20
N PRO A 150 20.49 -14.95 10.63
CA PRO A 150 21.81 -15.13 10.00
C PRO A 150 21.73 -15.50 8.51
N LEU A 151 20.65 -16.17 8.09
CA LEU A 151 20.39 -16.51 6.68
C LEU A 151 19.69 -15.39 5.87
N ALA A 152 19.21 -14.32 6.51
CA ALA A 152 18.44 -13.27 5.85
C ALA A 152 19.25 -12.56 4.77
N SER A 153 20.51 -12.21 5.05
CA SER A 153 21.39 -11.56 4.07
C SER A 153 21.74 -12.48 2.91
N GLN A 154 21.80 -13.80 3.12
CA GLN A 154 22.02 -14.77 2.04
C GLN A 154 20.78 -14.89 1.15
N PHE A 155 19.59 -14.93 1.75
CA PHE A 155 18.32 -14.94 1.02
C PHE A 155 18.18 -13.69 0.15
N ALA A 156 18.44 -12.51 0.71
CA ALA A 156 18.34 -11.26 -0.03
C ALA A 156 19.41 -11.14 -1.14
N ALA A 157 20.63 -11.61 -0.90
CA ALA A 157 21.68 -11.65 -1.92
C ALA A 157 21.30 -12.56 -3.11
N GLN A 158 20.62 -13.68 -2.88
CA GLN A 158 20.17 -14.55 -3.96
C GLN A 158 19.09 -13.93 -4.86
N LEU A 159 18.38 -12.90 -4.37
CA LEU A 159 17.35 -12.17 -5.11
C LEU A 159 17.86 -10.83 -5.68
N GLU A 160 19.17 -10.59 -5.62
CA GLU A 160 19.77 -9.38 -6.16
C GLU A 160 19.56 -9.30 -7.68
N GLY A 161 19.02 -8.18 -8.15
CA GLY A 161 18.64 -7.98 -9.55
C GLY A 161 17.30 -8.58 -9.98
N VAL A 162 16.54 -9.21 -9.06
CA VAL A 162 15.21 -9.77 -9.34
C VAL A 162 14.13 -8.86 -8.76
N THR A 163 13.17 -8.44 -9.58
CA THR A 163 12.00 -7.66 -9.12
C THR A 163 10.96 -8.58 -8.49
N VAL A 164 10.75 -8.46 -7.18
CA VAL A 164 9.76 -9.24 -6.44
C VAL A 164 8.90 -8.35 -5.55
N SER A 165 7.60 -8.58 -5.55
CA SER A 165 6.66 -7.92 -4.64
C SER A 165 6.70 -8.56 -3.25
N SER A 166 6.33 -7.81 -2.22
CA SER A 166 6.20 -8.34 -0.85
C SER A 166 5.21 -9.50 -0.78
N ALA A 167 4.13 -9.47 -1.56
CA ALA A 167 3.16 -10.56 -1.64
C ALA A 167 3.77 -11.86 -2.20
N GLN A 168 4.61 -11.77 -3.25
CA GLN A 168 5.32 -12.93 -3.79
C GLN A 168 6.29 -13.52 -2.76
N VAL A 169 7.07 -12.66 -2.10
CA VAL A 169 8.02 -13.08 -1.05
C VAL A 169 7.27 -13.76 0.09
N GLN A 170 6.19 -13.16 0.59
CA GLN A 170 5.38 -13.74 1.65
C GLN A 170 4.76 -15.09 1.23
N GLY A 171 4.18 -15.16 0.04
CA GLY A 171 3.61 -16.40 -0.51
C GLY A 171 4.65 -17.51 -0.62
N TYR A 172 5.87 -17.17 -1.04
CA TYR A 172 7.00 -18.08 -1.11
C TYR A 172 7.43 -18.60 0.27
N LEU A 173 7.63 -17.69 1.24
CA LEU A 173 8.05 -18.06 2.60
C LEU A 173 7.01 -18.98 3.28
N LEU A 174 5.72 -18.80 2.99
CA LEU A 174 4.65 -19.69 3.47
C LEU A 174 4.79 -21.15 3.00
N LEU A 175 5.42 -21.41 1.84
CA LEU A 175 5.71 -22.78 1.39
C LEU A 175 6.75 -23.47 2.27
N TYR A 176 7.58 -22.70 2.97
CA TYR A 176 8.68 -23.15 3.82
C TYR A 176 8.49 -22.67 5.27
N LYS A 177 7.26 -22.68 5.78
CA LYS A 177 6.84 -22.02 7.04
C LYS A 177 7.83 -22.16 8.21
N ASP A 178 8.35 -23.36 8.42
CA ASP A 178 9.24 -23.69 9.55
C ASP A 178 10.64 -24.15 9.07
N ASN A 179 10.99 -23.87 7.81
CA ASN A 179 12.20 -24.37 7.17
C ASN A 179 12.99 -23.26 6.45
N PRO A 180 13.73 -22.40 7.20
CA PRO A 180 14.48 -21.28 6.62
C PRO A 180 15.59 -21.73 5.66
N THR A 181 16.24 -22.86 5.92
CA THR A 181 17.26 -23.43 5.03
C THR A 181 16.63 -23.97 3.74
N GLY A 182 15.46 -24.60 3.83
CA GLY A 182 14.67 -25.01 2.66
C GLY A 182 14.26 -23.83 1.78
N ALA A 183 13.84 -22.72 2.39
CA ALA A 183 13.56 -21.48 1.68
C ALA A 183 14.81 -20.91 0.99
N LEU A 184 15.99 -21.01 1.62
CA LEU A 184 17.23 -20.53 0.99
C LEU A 184 17.70 -21.43 -0.17
N HIS A 185 17.52 -22.74 -0.08
CA HIS A 185 17.93 -23.66 -1.16
C HIS A 185 17.02 -23.61 -2.38
N ASN A 186 15.76 -23.18 -2.23
CA ASN A 186 14.77 -23.22 -3.31
C ASN A 186 14.37 -21.81 -3.80
N VAL A 187 15.20 -20.79 -3.58
CA VAL A 187 14.89 -19.39 -3.96
C VAL A 187 14.66 -19.26 -5.47
N ASP A 188 15.23 -20.16 -6.27
CA ASP A 188 15.01 -20.16 -7.72
C ASP A 188 13.54 -20.34 -8.11
N LEU A 189 12.69 -20.97 -7.26
CA LEU A 189 11.24 -21.01 -7.48
C LEU A 189 10.61 -19.61 -7.42
N LEU A 190 11.12 -18.74 -6.55
CA LEU A 190 10.68 -17.34 -6.45
C LEU A 190 11.17 -16.54 -7.66
N LYS A 191 12.37 -16.83 -8.18
CA LYS A 191 12.88 -16.22 -9.42
C LYS A 191 12.06 -16.62 -10.66
N GLN A 192 11.68 -17.90 -10.74
CA GLN A 192 10.91 -18.46 -11.85
C GLN A 192 9.40 -18.15 -11.76
N GLY A 193 8.90 -17.88 -10.55
CA GLY A 193 7.52 -17.48 -10.26
C GLY A 193 7.16 -16.06 -10.72
N GLY A 194 8.08 -15.35 -11.39
CA GLY A 194 7.76 -14.16 -12.18
C GLY A 194 7.12 -14.47 -13.54
N THR A 195 7.16 -15.72 -14.03
CA THR A 195 6.77 -16.02 -15.43
C THR A 195 5.95 -17.30 -15.69
N ASN A 196 5.52 -18.09 -14.70
CA ASN A 196 4.74 -19.32 -14.97
C ASN A 196 3.38 -19.40 -14.25
N GLY A 197 2.32 -19.01 -14.96
CA GLY A 197 1.25 -19.98 -15.25
C GLY A 197 -0.07 -19.97 -14.47
N LYS A 198 -0.37 -19.03 -13.56
CA LYS A 198 -1.77 -18.80 -13.10
C LYS A 198 -2.03 -17.30 -12.87
N LEU A 199 -2.88 -16.75 -13.73
CA LEU A 199 -3.19 -15.32 -13.89
C LEU A 199 -1.95 -14.44 -14.08
N VAL A 200 -1.58 -14.21 -15.34
CA VAL A 200 -1.00 -12.93 -15.74
C VAL A 200 -2.07 -11.89 -15.45
N ARG A 201 -2.14 -11.40 -14.20
CA ARG A 201 -2.73 -10.10 -13.94
C ARG A 201 -1.86 -9.12 -14.71
N PRO A 202 -2.44 -8.13 -15.43
CA PRO A 202 -1.64 -7.11 -16.10
C PRO A 202 -0.61 -6.60 -15.10
N GLU A 203 0.64 -6.47 -15.55
CA GLU A 203 1.79 -5.96 -14.80
C GLU A 203 1.31 -4.88 -13.84
N LYS A 204 1.08 -5.26 -12.58
CA LYS A 204 0.54 -4.33 -11.59
C LYS A 204 1.71 -3.43 -11.26
N GLN A 205 1.67 -2.23 -11.81
CA GLN A 205 2.57 -1.17 -11.43
C GLN A 205 2.55 -1.01 -9.90
N PRO A 206 3.70 -0.66 -9.32
CA PRO A 206 3.84 -0.51 -7.87
C PRO A 206 2.75 0.41 -7.30
N LEU A 207 2.15 -0.05 -6.20
CA LEU A 207 1.02 0.62 -5.55
C LEU A 207 1.46 2.01 -5.09
N SER A 208 0.66 3.01 -5.39
CA SER A 208 0.83 4.33 -4.81
C SER A 208 -0.29 4.55 -3.81
N ILE A 209 0.10 4.90 -2.59
CA ILE A 209 -0.80 5.49 -1.62
C ILE A 209 -0.82 6.99 -1.91
N VAL A 210 -2.01 7.50 -2.10
CA VAL A 210 -2.32 8.89 -2.42
C VAL A 210 -3.29 9.41 -1.36
#